data_AF-A0A9W7KVQ3-F1
#
_entry.id   AF-A0A9W7KVQ3-F1
#
_cell.length_a   1.000
_cell.length_b   1.000
_cell.length_c   1.000
_cell.angle_alpha   90.00
_cell.angle_beta   90.00
_cell.angle_gamma   90.00
#
_symmetry.space_group_name_H-M   'P 1'
#
loop_
_entity.id
_entity.type
_entity.pdbx_description
1 polymer ?
#
loop_
_entity_poly.entity_id
_entity_poly.type
_entity_poly.pdbx_seq_one_letter_code
_entity_poly.pdbx_strand_id
1 'polypeptide(L)'
;MKFLALSALLLAASASAKAPKHHELDESYDFATYVKDFSKSYAPEEYARREALFQANLKDIMQHNQLLGRTYHKGVNHFTDFAEEEGHFGYAKGATSSWANVRTLTHDELPFEVEPASALPASVDWREKGVVTAVKDQGGCGSCWAFAASAVLESHIAIETGTLFNLAPQEFVSCMPNPEKCGGTGGCAGATVDLAFDYAMKNGGIVQEYQMGYTSYYGEDGNCTIHPDENFLKSADGPDPDGITGGVANIEDYVKLPTNDYLALLNAVAKTGPVAVSVAASPWKSYESGIFQGSFDDDSLDVNHAVTLVGYGTDEKTGMDYWLVRNSWKPTWAEAGYIRLLRVDPDELNDPNDICGTDSKPQDGTACEGQTANITVCGTSAIHFDNVIPVGGHLLV
;
A
#
# COMPACT_ATOMS: atom_id res chain seq x y z
N MET A 1 2.61 -50.53 -37.15
CA MET A 1 1.88 -49.25 -36.95
C MET A 1 1.60 -49.11 -35.47
N LYS A 2 2.24 -48.14 -34.81
CA LYS A 2 2.21 -47.95 -33.35
C LYS A 2 0.93 -47.22 -32.95
N PHE A 3 0.21 -47.77 -31.97
CA PHE A 3 -0.93 -47.13 -31.34
C PHE A 3 -0.46 -45.96 -30.48
N LEU A 4 -0.97 -44.75 -30.75
CA LEU A 4 -0.83 -43.58 -29.88
C LEU A 4 -1.97 -43.63 -28.85
N ALA A 5 -1.62 -43.91 -27.59
CA ALA A 5 -2.51 -43.70 -26.46
C ALA A 5 -2.47 -42.21 -26.10
N LEU A 6 -3.58 -41.50 -26.28
CA LEU A 6 -3.78 -40.18 -25.69
C LEU A 6 -4.05 -40.37 -24.19
N SER A 7 -3.06 -40.09 -23.34
CA SER A 7 -3.30 -39.88 -21.91
C SER A 7 -3.92 -38.50 -21.74
N ALA A 8 -5.21 -38.45 -21.41
CA ALA A 8 -5.85 -37.25 -20.90
C ALA A 8 -5.29 -36.97 -19.50
N LEU A 9 -4.44 -35.95 -19.36
CA LEU A 9 -4.16 -35.36 -18.05
C LEU A 9 -5.45 -34.66 -17.58
N LEU A 10 -6.15 -35.29 -16.65
CA LEU A 10 -7.11 -34.60 -15.79
C LEU A 10 -6.31 -33.63 -14.90
N LEU A 11 -6.25 -32.37 -15.31
CA LEU A 11 -5.97 -31.27 -14.40
C LEU A 11 -7.14 -31.21 -13.42
N ALA A 12 -7.00 -31.89 -12.28
CA ALA A 12 -7.84 -31.61 -11.13
C ALA A 12 -7.53 -30.18 -10.70
N ALA A 13 -8.40 -29.24 -11.05
CA ALA A 13 -8.40 -27.94 -10.41
C ALA A 13 -8.68 -28.21 -8.93
N SER A 14 -7.65 -28.16 -8.08
CA SER A 14 -7.84 -28.10 -6.64
C SER A 14 -8.57 -26.79 -6.38
N ALA A 15 -9.89 -26.86 -6.18
CA ALA A 15 -10.62 -25.76 -5.58
C ALA A 15 -9.95 -25.49 -4.23
N SER A 16 -9.17 -24.42 -4.16
CA SER A 16 -8.62 -23.93 -2.90
C SER A 16 -9.84 -23.69 -2.01
N ALA A 17 -9.87 -24.37 -0.87
CA ALA A 17 -10.96 -24.23 0.07
C ALA A 17 -11.04 -22.76 0.49
N LYS A 18 -12.20 -22.15 0.31
CA LYS A 18 -12.41 -20.75 0.62
C LYS A 18 -12.42 -20.61 2.14
N ALA A 19 -11.47 -19.86 2.68
CA ALA A 19 -11.43 -19.56 4.11
C ALA A 19 -12.78 -18.98 4.58
N PRO A 20 -13.24 -19.35 5.79
CA PRO A 20 -14.52 -18.90 6.32
C PRO A 20 -14.52 -17.38 6.49
N LYS A 21 -15.68 -16.76 6.22
CA LYS A 21 -15.90 -15.35 6.59
C LYS A 21 -16.13 -15.23 8.09
N HIS A 22 -15.98 -14.02 8.62
CA HIS A 22 -16.13 -13.75 10.07
C HIS A 22 -17.44 -14.30 10.69
N HIS A 23 -18.54 -14.32 9.93
CA HIS A 23 -19.85 -14.81 10.39
C HIS A 23 -20.02 -16.33 10.26
N GLU A 24 -19.10 -17.01 9.58
CA GLU A 24 -19.02 -18.47 9.42
C GLU A 24 -17.97 -19.08 10.37
N LEU A 25 -17.15 -18.24 10.99
CA LEU A 25 -16.05 -18.64 11.87
C LEU A 25 -16.58 -19.02 13.26
N ASP A 26 -16.24 -20.23 13.71
CA ASP A 26 -16.57 -20.73 15.04
C ASP A 26 -15.40 -21.47 15.71
N GLU A 27 -15.62 -21.98 16.92
CA GLU A 27 -14.60 -22.67 17.73
C GLU A 27 -14.08 -23.98 17.11
N SER A 28 -14.73 -24.52 16.07
CA SER A 28 -14.29 -25.74 15.37
C SER A 28 -13.20 -25.48 14.32
N TYR A 29 -12.97 -24.21 13.94
CA TYR A 29 -11.94 -23.88 12.96
C TYR A 29 -10.54 -23.99 13.57
N ASP A 30 -9.79 -25.01 13.14
CA ASP A 30 -8.50 -25.38 13.71
C ASP A 30 -7.31 -25.06 12.80
N PHE A 31 -6.10 -25.20 13.34
CA PHE A 31 -4.86 -24.89 12.62
C PHE A 31 -4.65 -25.81 11.41
N ALA A 32 -5.05 -27.08 11.49
CA ALA A 32 -4.94 -28.03 10.37
C ALA A 32 -5.82 -27.60 9.18
N THR A 33 -7.02 -27.12 9.45
CA THR A 33 -7.92 -26.54 8.45
C THR A 33 -7.33 -25.26 7.87
N TYR A 34 -6.82 -24.36 8.73
CA TYR A 34 -6.12 -23.16 8.30
C TYR A 34 -4.94 -23.45 7.35
N VAL A 35 -4.09 -24.43 7.69
CA VAL A 35 -2.96 -24.84 6.84
C VAL A 35 -3.45 -25.25 5.44
N LYS A 36 -4.56 -25.99 5.36
CA LYS A 36 -5.14 -26.43 4.10
C LYS A 36 -5.75 -25.27 3.30
N ASP A 37 -6.56 -24.43 3.94
CA ASP A 37 -7.27 -23.32 3.30
C ASP A 37 -6.30 -22.30 2.69
N PHE A 38 -5.20 -22.02 3.40
CA PHE A 38 -4.18 -21.07 2.95
C PHE A 38 -2.98 -21.72 2.25
N SER A 39 -3.05 -23.03 1.97
CA SER A 39 -1.99 -23.80 1.30
C SER A 39 -0.61 -23.60 1.94
N LYS A 40 -0.58 -23.57 3.28
CA LYS A 40 0.63 -23.34 4.07
C LYS A 40 1.46 -24.62 4.15
N SER A 41 2.76 -24.46 4.28
CA SER A 41 3.71 -25.54 4.53
C SER A 41 4.76 -25.03 5.50
N TYR A 42 5.05 -25.81 6.54
CA TYR A 42 6.00 -25.44 7.60
C TYR A 42 7.04 -26.53 7.80
N ALA A 43 8.24 -26.13 8.20
CA ALA A 43 9.23 -27.05 8.72
C ALA A 43 8.72 -27.63 10.07
N PRO A 44 9.08 -28.88 10.44
CA PRO A 44 8.65 -29.49 11.69
C PRO A 44 8.94 -28.65 12.94
N GLU A 45 10.07 -27.96 12.96
CA GLU A 45 10.51 -27.06 14.03
C GLU A 45 9.69 -25.76 14.13
N GLU A 46 9.01 -25.36 13.05
CA GLU A 46 8.24 -24.10 12.99
C GLU A 46 6.75 -24.33 13.29
N TYR A 47 6.24 -25.53 13.00
CA TYR A 47 4.81 -25.86 13.08
C TYR A 47 4.18 -25.49 14.43
N ALA A 48 4.83 -25.85 15.53
CA ALA A 48 4.32 -25.57 16.89
C ALA A 48 4.25 -24.06 17.20
N ARG A 49 5.21 -23.27 16.70
CA ARG A 49 5.18 -21.80 16.85
C ARG A 49 4.02 -21.20 16.05
N ARG A 50 3.84 -21.64 14.80
CA ARG A 50 2.78 -21.15 13.91
C ARG A 50 1.39 -21.49 14.42
N GLU A 51 1.23 -22.70 14.97
CA GLU A 51 -0.01 -23.12 15.61
C GLU A 51 -0.34 -22.24 16.82
N ALA A 52 0.64 -21.94 17.67
CA ALA A 52 0.44 -21.08 18.84
C ALA A 52 0.05 -19.64 18.44
N LEU A 53 0.71 -19.07 17.42
CA LEU A 53 0.37 -17.75 16.87
C LEU A 53 -1.05 -17.74 16.27
N PHE A 54 -1.38 -18.75 15.48
CA PHE A 54 -2.71 -18.93 14.92
C PHE A 54 -3.78 -18.97 16.01
N GLN A 55 -3.59 -19.76 17.07
CA GLN A 55 -4.55 -19.87 18.17
C GLN A 55 -4.73 -18.53 18.91
N ALA A 56 -3.65 -17.79 19.15
CA ALA A 56 -3.70 -16.48 19.79
C ALA A 56 -4.48 -15.46 18.93
N ASN A 57 -4.16 -15.39 17.64
CA ASN A 57 -4.80 -14.47 16.71
C ASN A 57 -6.26 -14.84 16.42
N LEU A 58 -6.58 -16.13 16.30
CA LEU A 58 -7.96 -16.61 16.16
C LEU A 58 -8.81 -16.20 17.36
N LYS A 59 -8.27 -16.33 18.57
CA LYS A 59 -8.94 -15.89 19.79
C LYS A 59 -9.22 -14.38 19.77
N ASP A 60 -8.26 -13.55 19.39
CA ASP A 60 -8.47 -12.10 19.23
C ASP A 60 -9.55 -11.78 18.19
N ILE A 61 -9.52 -12.44 17.03
CA ILE A 61 -10.53 -12.29 15.96
C ILE A 61 -11.93 -12.59 16.51
N MET A 62 -12.10 -13.74 17.17
CA MET A 62 -13.39 -14.16 17.72
C MET A 62 -13.86 -13.21 18.83
N GLN A 63 -12.97 -12.79 19.72
CA GLN A 63 -13.30 -11.84 20.79
C GLN A 63 -13.74 -10.49 20.23
N HIS A 64 -13.03 -9.94 19.25
CA HIS A 64 -13.39 -8.69 18.59
C HIS A 64 -14.78 -8.75 17.98
N ASN A 65 -15.08 -9.82 17.25
CA ASN A 65 -16.35 -10.00 16.53
C ASN A 65 -17.56 -10.24 17.46
N GLN A 66 -17.34 -10.59 18.73
CA GLN A 66 -18.39 -10.73 19.75
C GLN A 66 -18.75 -9.40 20.43
N LEU A 67 -17.95 -8.34 20.25
CA LEU A 67 -18.21 -7.05 20.88
C LEU A 67 -19.35 -6.31 20.17
N LEU A 68 -20.29 -5.79 20.95
CA LEU A 68 -21.40 -4.97 20.43
C LEU A 68 -20.88 -3.60 19.95
N GLY A 69 -21.51 -3.07 18.90
CA GLY A 69 -21.22 -1.73 18.39
C GLY A 69 -19.94 -1.62 17.55
N ARG A 70 -19.35 -2.75 17.13
CA ARG A 70 -18.24 -2.74 16.19
C ARG A 70 -18.71 -2.36 14.79
N THR A 71 -17.92 -1.52 14.13
CA THR A 71 -18.16 -1.01 12.78
C THR A 71 -17.41 -1.81 11.72
N TYR A 72 -16.48 -2.66 12.15
CA TYR A 72 -15.70 -3.56 11.31
C TYR A 72 -15.54 -4.93 11.96
N HIS A 73 -15.27 -5.92 11.10
CA HIS A 73 -15.05 -7.30 11.48
C HIS A 73 -13.62 -7.72 11.19
N LYS A 74 -13.07 -8.54 12.08
CA LYS A 74 -11.81 -9.25 11.85
C LYS A 74 -12.10 -10.62 11.24
N GLY A 75 -11.16 -11.16 10.47
CA GLY A 75 -11.30 -12.47 9.83
C GLY A 75 -9.98 -13.21 9.76
N VAL A 76 -10.08 -14.53 9.57
CA VAL A 76 -8.91 -15.37 9.32
C VAL A 76 -8.40 -15.09 7.90
N ASN A 77 -7.10 -14.90 7.76
CA ASN A 77 -6.44 -14.70 6.48
C ASN A 77 -5.00 -15.22 6.52
N HIS A 78 -4.25 -15.01 5.45
CA HIS A 78 -2.88 -15.53 5.32
C HIS A 78 -1.87 -14.98 6.35
N PHE A 79 -2.24 -13.99 7.16
CA PHE A 79 -1.45 -13.47 8.29
C PHE A 79 -1.84 -14.05 9.66
N THR A 80 -2.87 -14.90 9.76
CA THR A 80 -3.36 -15.35 11.07
C THR A 80 -2.32 -16.14 11.87
N ASP A 81 -1.30 -16.72 11.23
CA ASP A 81 -0.17 -17.41 11.87
C ASP A 81 1.10 -16.55 12.05
N PHE A 82 0.99 -15.23 11.90
CA PHE A 82 2.11 -14.29 12.06
C PHE A 82 2.08 -13.63 13.43
N ALA A 83 3.27 -13.41 14.00
CA ALA A 83 3.42 -12.47 15.10
C ALA A 83 3.30 -11.03 14.60
N GLU A 84 3.03 -10.10 15.51
CA GLU A 84 2.96 -8.66 15.18
C GLU A 84 4.29 -8.17 14.58
N GLU A 85 5.40 -8.54 15.22
CA GLU A 85 6.78 -8.22 14.84
C GLU A 85 7.30 -8.91 13.57
N GLU A 86 6.69 -10.04 13.15
CA GLU A 86 7.11 -10.79 11.95
C GLU A 86 6.65 -10.13 10.64
N GLY A 87 5.78 -9.13 10.73
CA GLY A 87 5.21 -8.45 9.58
C GLY A 87 5.95 -7.18 9.22
N HIS A 88 7.19 -7.27 8.73
CA HIS A 88 7.82 -6.16 7.99
C HIS A 88 7.17 -6.06 6.60
N PHE A 89 5.90 -5.64 6.57
CA PHE A 89 5.14 -5.36 5.35
C PHE A 89 5.15 -3.87 4.99
N GLY A 90 6.01 -3.12 5.67
CA GLY A 90 6.02 -1.67 5.74
C GLY A 90 7.43 -1.10 5.54
N TYR A 91 7.65 0.13 5.98
CA TYR A 91 9.00 0.69 6.11
C TYR A 91 9.83 -0.11 7.13
N ALA A 92 11.16 -0.02 7.06
CA ALA A 92 12.04 -0.65 8.05
C ALA A 92 12.95 0.37 8.74
N LYS A 93 13.43 0.00 9.93
CA LYS A 93 14.22 0.88 10.81
C LYS A 93 15.47 1.42 10.13
N GLY A 94 15.56 2.74 10.00
CA GLY A 94 16.78 3.45 9.63
C GLY A 94 17.78 3.57 10.79
N ALA A 95 19.08 3.67 10.48
CA ALA A 95 20.11 4.00 11.48
C ALA A 95 20.09 5.52 11.81
N THR A 96 20.96 5.97 12.73
CA THR A 96 21.03 7.38 13.19
C THR A 96 22.19 8.14 12.52
N SER A 97 21.90 9.21 11.79
CA SER A 97 22.83 10.25 11.30
C SER A 97 22.02 11.49 10.90
N SER A 98 22.55 12.71 10.98
CA SER A 98 21.76 13.96 10.80
C SER A 98 21.56 14.38 9.32
N TRP A 99 20.59 15.28 9.07
CA TRP A 99 20.24 16.02 7.81
C TRP A 99 19.28 15.23 6.85
N ALA A 100 18.25 15.76 6.14
CA ALA A 100 17.71 17.10 5.83
C ALA A 100 16.14 17.12 5.79
N ASN A 101 15.51 18.28 5.51
CA ASN A 101 14.05 18.53 5.54
C ASN A 101 13.42 18.48 4.14
N VAL A 102 12.38 17.67 3.93
CA VAL A 102 11.49 17.72 2.76
C VAL A 102 10.44 18.83 2.97
N ARG A 103 10.22 19.69 1.98
CA ARG A 103 9.26 20.81 2.05
C ARG A 103 7.85 20.31 1.73
N THR A 104 6.90 20.52 2.63
CA THR A 104 5.45 20.41 2.36
C THR A 104 4.90 21.70 1.76
N LEU A 105 3.90 21.59 0.89
CA LEU A 105 3.26 22.75 0.28
C LEU A 105 2.20 23.37 1.19
N THR A 106 1.94 24.66 0.97
CA THR A 106 0.80 25.40 1.51
C THR A 106 -0.42 25.32 0.57
N HIS A 107 -1.60 25.71 1.03
CA HIS A 107 -2.81 25.72 0.19
C HIS A 107 -2.67 26.56 -1.08
N ASP A 108 -1.99 27.71 -1.03
CA ASP A 108 -1.81 28.60 -2.18
C ASP A 108 -0.88 28.02 -3.27
N GLU A 109 -0.15 26.95 -2.93
CA GLU A 109 0.81 26.28 -3.81
C GLU A 109 0.25 24.98 -4.42
N LEU A 110 -0.94 24.56 -4.00
CA LEU A 110 -1.57 23.36 -4.53
C LEU A 110 -2.05 23.57 -5.98
N PRO A 111 -2.01 22.52 -6.83
CA PRO A 111 -2.48 22.60 -8.21
C PRO A 111 -4.02 22.65 -8.33
N PHE A 112 -4.73 22.77 -7.22
CA PHE A 112 -6.19 22.85 -7.13
C PHE A 112 -6.61 23.78 -5.99
N GLU A 113 -7.79 24.38 -6.12
CA GLU A 113 -8.40 25.16 -5.04
C GLU A 113 -8.93 24.23 -3.95
N VAL A 114 -8.69 24.55 -2.68
CA VAL A 114 -9.22 23.81 -1.53
C VAL A 114 -10.61 24.33 -1.20
N GLU A 115 -11.63 23.53 -1.51
CA GLU A 115 -13.03 23.83 -1.23
C GLU A 115 -13.51 23.11 0.04
N PRO A 116 -14.55 23.63 0.73
CA PRO A 116 -15.14 22.94 1.88
C PRO A 116 -15.75 21.59 1.46
N ALA A 117 -15.80 20.62 2.37
CA ALA A 117 -16.32 19.27 2.09
C ALA A 117 -17.71 19.28 1.46
N SER A 118 -18.59 20.19 1.89
CA SER A 118 -19.96 20.37 1.34
C SER A 118 -20.04 20.75 -0.14
N ALA A 119 -18.96 21.25 -0.74
CA ALA A 119 -18.88 21.61 -2.17
C ALA A 119 -18.38 20.46 -3.04
N LEU A 120 -17.83 19.40 -2.43
CA LEU A 120 -17.27 18.24 -3.13
C LEU A 120 -18.35 17.17 -3.38
N PRO A 121 -18.13 16.23 -4.31
CA PRO A 121 -19.01 15.07 -4.47
C PRO A 121 -19.16 14.29 -3.16
N ALA A 122 -20.35 13.77 -2.86
CA ALA A 122 -20.57 12.99 -1.64
C ALA A 122 -19.78 11.67 -1.61
N SER A 123 -19.45 11.13 -2.78
CA SER A 123 -18.60 9.95 -2.92
C SER A 123 -17.75 10.03 -4.18
N VAL A 124 -16.56 9.45 -4.09
CA VAL A 124 -15.61 9.28 -5.18
C VAL A 124 -15.07 7.87 -5.12
N ASP A 125 -15.06 7.18 -6.25
CA ASP A 125 -14.42 5.88 -6.41
C ASP A 125 -13.71 5.82 -7.76
N TRP A 126 -12.38 5.95 -7.74
CA TRP A 126 -11.57 5.93 -8.96
C TRP A 126 -11.55 4.57 -9.65
N ARG A 127 -11.95 3.49 -8.96
CA ARG A 127 -12.10 2.15 -9.58
C ARG A 127 -13.18 2.17 -10.66
N GLU A 128 -14.23 2.97 -10.47
CA GLU A 128 -15.34 3.11 -11.43
C GLU A 128 -14.95 3.90 -12.68
N LYS A 129 -13.80 4.59 -12.66
CA LYS A 129 -13.29 5.39 -13.79
C LYS A 129 -12.39 4.61 -14.74
N GLY A 130 -12.07 3.36 -14.43
CA GLY A 130 -11.20 2.53 -15.26
C GLY A 130 -9.73 2.96 -15.23
N VAL A 131 -9.30 3.68 -14.19
CA VAL A 131 -7.91 4.16 -14.02
C VAL A 131 -7.15 3.43 -12.91
N VAL A 132 -7.78 2.45 -12.25
CA VAL A 132 -7.15 1.69 -11.15
C VAL A 132 -6.87 0.26 -11.61
N THR A 133 -5.60 -0.16 -11.54
CA THR A 133 -5.18 -1.53 -11.83
C THR A 133 -5.61 -2.54 -10.76
N ALA A 134 -5.50 -3.84 -11.06
CA ALA A 134 -5.78 -4.91 -10.09
C ALA A 134 -4.84 -4.87 -8.89
N VAL A 135 -5.34 -5.16 -7.68
CA VAL A 135 -4.52 -5.26 -6.46
C VAL A 135 -3.37 -6.24 -6.66
N LYS A 136 -2.16 -5.84 -6.24
CA LYS A 136 -0.94 -6.65 -6.30
C LYS A 136 -0.58 -7.23 -4.92
N ASP A 137 0.51 -7.97 -4.84
CA ASP A 137 0.97 -8.62 -3.61
C ASP A 137 2.48 -8.39 -3.42
N GLN A 138 2.84 -7.62 -2.39
CA GLN A 138 4.23 -7.30 -2.07
C GLN A 138 4.99 -8.45 -1.42
N GLY A 139 4.28 -9.47 -0.90
CA GLY A 139 4.90 -10.58 -0.17
C GLY A 139 5.63 -10.14 1.10
N GLY A 140 6.76 -10.80 1.40
CA GLY A 140 7.58 -10.58 2.59
C GLY A 140 8.59 -9.44 2.49
N CYS A 141 8.39 -8.49 1.58
CA CYS A 141 9.29 -7.36 1.35
C CYS A 141 8.62 -6.06 1.80
N GLY A 142 9.37 -5.17 2.45
CA GLY A 142 8.95 -3.82 2.86
C GLY A 142 8.83 -2.84 1.69
N SER A 143 8.27 -3.27 0.56
CA SER A 143 8.17 -2.52 -0.70
C SER A 143 6.83 -1.80 -0.88
N CYS A 144 6.02 -1.68 0.19
CA CYS A 144 4.71 -0.98 0.15
C CYS A 144 4.78 0.38 -0.57
N TRP A 145 5.85 1.13 -0.32
CA TRP A 145 6.15 2.41 -0.97
C TRP A 145 6.24 2.31 -2.50
N ALA A 146 6.90 1.28 -3.03
CA ALA A 146 7.03 1.07 -4.46
C ALA A 146 5.69 0.68 -5.10
N PHE A 147 4.87 -0.11 -4.39
CA PHE A 147 3.52 -0.47 -4.83
C PHE A 147 2.58 0.74 -4.81
N ALA A 148 2.59 1.55 -3.75
CA ALA A 148 1.80 2.76 -3.64
C ALA A 148 2.20 3.78 -4.71
N ALA A 149 3.50 4.01 -4.91
CA ALA A 149 4.02 4.88 -5.96
C ALA A 149 3.56 4.40 -7.34
N SER A 150 3.78 3.13 -7.66
CA SER A 150 3.38 2.55 -8.96
C SER A 150 1.87 2.69 -9.19
N ALA A 151 1.04 2.36 -8.20
CA ALA A 151 -0.42 2.41 -8.34
C ALA A 151 -0.96 3.84 -8.55
N VAL A 152 -0.34 4.83 -7.92
CA VAL A 152 -0.69 6.24 -8.11
C VAL A 152 -0.23 6.73 -9.48
N LEU A 153 1.00 6.41 -9.91
CA LEU A 153 1.48 6.72 -11.26
C LEU A 153 0.57 6.11 -12.34
N GLU A 154 0.25 4.82 -12.23
CA GLU A 154 -0.66 4.11 -13.13
C GLU A 154 -1.98 4.88 -13.30
N SER A 155 -2.55 5.35 -12.18
CA SER A 155 -3.83 6.05 -12.18
C SER A 155 -3.73 7.44 -12.81
N HIS A 156 -2.72 8.22 -12.44
CA HIS A 156 -2.56 9.58 -12.95
C HIS A 156 -2.16 9.60 -14.43
N ILE A 157 -1.31 8.68 -14.88
CA ILE A 157 -1.02 8.51 -16.32
C ILE A 157 -2.30 8.14 -17.07
N ALA A 158 -3.14 7.26 -16.53
CA ALA A 158 -4.40 6.88 -17.15
C ALA A 158 -5.41 8.04 -17.20
N ILE A 159 -5.46 8.89 -16.16
CA ILE A 159 -6.30 10.09 -16.11
C ILE A 159 -5.90 11.08 -17.21
N GLU A 160 -4.61 11.35 -17.36
CA GLU A 160 -4.10 12.36 -18.31
C GLU A 160 -4.07 11.86 -19.76
N THR A 161 -3.72 10.60 -19.97
CA THR A 161 -3.42 10.06 -21.32
C THR A 161 -4.49 9.12 -21.86
N GLY A 162 -5.39 8.65 -20.99
CA GLY A 162 -6.35 7.58 -21.32
C GLY A 162 -5.74 6.18 -21.41
N THR A 163 -4.44 6.02 -21.10
CA THR A 163 -3.73 4.73 -21.17
C THR A 163 -3.42 4.21 -19.78
N LEU A 164 -4.01 3.07 -19.41
CA LEU A 164 -3.74 2.39 -18.15
C LEU A 164 -2.61 1.37 -18.32
N PHE A 165 -1.43 1.68 -17.78
CA PHE A 165 -0.32 0.74 -17.69
C PHE A 165 -0.40 -0.11 -16.43
N ASN A 166 0.25 -1.27 -16.47
CA ASN A 166 0.60 -2.05 -15.30
C ASN A 166 2.10 -1.85 -15.07
N LEU A 167 2.48 -0.92 -14.18
CA LEU A 167 3.86 -0.50 -13.94
C LEU A 167 4.61 -1.47 -13.01
N ALA A 168 5.93 -1.51 -13.11
CA ALA A 168 6.80 -2.42 -12.37
C ALA A 168 7.29 -1.81 -11.04
N PRO A 169 6.70 -2.13 -9.87
CA PRO A 169 7.26 -1.73 -8.57
C PRO A 169 8.69 -2.27 -8.35
N GLN A 170 9.05 -3.38 -9.02
CA GLN A 170 10.38 -3.97 -8.93
C GLN A 170 11.49 -3.00 -9.39
N GLU A 171 11.20 -2.13 -10.37
CA GLU A 171 12.16 -1.12 -10.82
C GLU A 171 12.56 -0.20 -9.67
N PHE A 172 11.59 0.31 -8.91
CA PHE A 172 11.88 1.12 -7.73
C PHE A 172 12.66 0.33 -6.68
N VAL A 173 12.22 -0.89 -6.36
CA VAL A 173 12.85 -1.73 -5.33
C VAL A 173 14.32 -2.00 -5.65
N SER A 174 14.65 -2.33 -6.90
CA SER A 174 16.01 -2.73 -7.26
C SER A 174 16.92 -1.57 -7.67
N CYS A 175 16.38 -0.47 -8.21
CA CYS A 175 17.17 0.56 -8.88
C CYS A 175 17.20 1.91 -8.18
N MET A 176 16.24 2.20 -7.28
CA MET A 176 16.13 3.53 -6.70
C MET A 176 17.18 3.75 -5.59
N PRO A 177 18.05 4.77 -5.71
CA PRO A 177 18.95 5.13 -4.63
C PRO A 177 18.19 5.80 -3.48
N ASN A 178 18.55 5.47 -2.23
CA ASN A 178 18.02 6.12 -1.03
C ASN A 178 19.17 6.61 -0.12
N PRO A 179 19.93 7.64 -0.54
CA PRO A 179 21.14 8.06 0.16
C PRO A 179 20.87 8.62 1.56
N GLU A 180 19.70 9.24 1.77
CA GLU A 180 19.27 9.82 3.05
C GLU A 180 18.51 8.80 3.94
N LYS A 181 18.32 7.59 3.42
CA LYS A 181 17.60 6.49 4.09
C LYS A 181 16.24 6.93 4.63
N CYS A 182 15.50 7.68 3.83
CA CYS A 182 14.13 8.09 4.13
C CYS A 182 13.20 6.89 4.06
N GLY A 183 12.48 6.62 5.14
CA GLY A 183 11.63 5.46 5.31
C GLY A 183 12.33 4.10 5.20
N GLY A 184 13.62 4.06 5.53
CA GLY A 184 14.42 2.84 5.52
C GLY A 184 15.64 2.91 4.61
N THR A 185 16.35 1.80 4.41
CA THR A 185 17.63 1.80 3.67
C THR A 185 17.49 1.64 2.15
N GLY A 186 16.27 1.60 1.62
CA GLY A 186 15.97 1.26 0.22
C GLY A 186 15.48 -0.19 0.06
N GLY A 187 14.99 -0.50 -1.14
CA GLY A 187 14.53 -1.85 -1.49
C GLY A 187 13.45 -2.41 -0.56
N CYS A 188 13.65 -3.65 -0.11
CA CYS A 188 12.79 -4.34 0.84
C CYS A 188 12.92 -3.84 2.27
N ALA A 189 13.90 -3.00 2.57
CA ALA A 189 14.03 -2.33 3.85
C ALA A 189 13.30 -0.97 3.87
N GLY A 190 12.51 -0.65 2.85
CA GLY A 190 11.67 0.54 2.81
C GLY A 190 12.36 1.78 2.21
N ALA A 191 11.55 2.60 1.55
CA ALA A 191 11.86 3.95 1.12
C ALA A 191 10.54 4.74 1.04
N THR A 192 10.55 6.01 0.65
CA THR A 192 9.33 6.84 0.56
C THR A 192 8.80 6.98 -0.88
N VAL A 193 7.52 7.34 -1.02
CA VAL A 193 6.86 7.46 -2.34
C VAL A 193 7.38 8.66 -3.14
N ASP A 194 7.67 9.78 -2.48
CA ASP A 194 8.27 10.96 -3.10
C ASP A 194 9.64 10.66 -3.74
N LEU A 195 10.48 9.83 -3.09
CA LEU A 195 11.73 9.35 -3.71
C LEU A 195 11.48 8.53 -4.98
N ALA A 196 10.41 7.72 -5.02
CA ALA A 196 10.04 6.95 -6.21
C ALA A 196 9.61 7.86 -7.37
N PHE A 197 8.86 8.92 -7.06
CA PHE A 197 8.47 9.93 -8.05
C PHE A 197 9.70 10.72 -8.55
N ASP A 198 10.59 11.13 -7.65
CA ASP A 198 11.88 11.74 -8.00
C ASP A 198 12.72 10.85 -8.92
N TYR A 199 12.75 9.55 -8.64
CA TYR A 199 13.44 8.57 -9.47
C TYR A 199 12.83 8.52 -10.87
N ALA A 200 11.52 8.29 -10.99
CA ALA A 200 10.85 8.20 -12.29
C ALA A 200 11.12 9.44 -13.17
N MET A 201 11.03 10.64 -12.58
CA MET A 201 11.32 11.89 -13.29
C MET A 201 12.75 11.94 -13.83
N LYS A 202 13.74 11.57 -13.00
CA LYS A 202 15.17 11.70 -13.32
C LYS A 202 15.71 10.57 -14.20
N ASN A 203 15.09 9.39 -14.13
CA ASN A 203 15.54 8.18 -14.83
C ASN A 203 14.80 7.91 -16.15
N GLY A 204 14.02 8.87 -16.66
CA GLY A 204 13.35 8.72 -17.95
C GLY A 204 12.12 7.81 -17.88
N GLY A 205 11.36 7.92 -16.79
CA GLY A 205 10.09 7.24 -16.59
C GLY A 205 10.22 5.92 -15.85
N ILE A 206 9.18 5.09 -16.02
CA ILE A 206 9.02 3.78 -15.37
C ILE A 206 8.52 2.74 -16.37
N VAL A 207 9.01 1.50 -16.24
CA VAL A 207 8.68 0.37 -17.10
C VAL A 207 7.42 -0.37 -16.65
N GLN A 208 6.90 -1.24 -17.50
CA GLN A 208 5.76 -2.12 -17.17
C GLN A 208 6.20 -3.39 -16.44
N GLU A 209 5.28 -3.96 -15.66
CA GLU A 209 5.45 -5.20 -14.90
C GLU A 209 5.97 -6.37 -15.75
N TYR A 210 5.54 -6.47 -17.02
CA TYR A 210 6.03 -7.56 -17.89
C TYR A 210 7.49 -7.39 -18.31
N GLN A 211 8.02 -6.17 -18.26
CA GLN A 211 9.42 -5.87 -18.55
C GLN A 211 10.28 -6.22 -17.34
N MET A 212 9.88 -5.77 -16.14
CA MET A 212 10.59 -6.05 -14.88
C MET A 212 9.62 -6.62 -13.84
N GLY A 213 9.40 -7.94 -13.91
CA GLY A 213 8.47 -8.62 -13.02
C GLY A 213 8.92 -8.61 -11.55
N TYR A 214 7.96 -8.61 -10.63
CA TYR A 214 8.23 -8.57 -9.19
C TYR A 214 8.90 -9.84 -8.66
N THR A 215 10.21 -9.75 -8.38
CA THR A 215 11.05 -10.83 -7.82
C THR A 215 11.26 -10.70 -6.31
N SER A 216 10.99 -9.52 -5.74
CA SER A 216 11.18 -9.24 -4.32
C SER A 216 10.14 -9.84 -3.38
N TYR A 217 9.22 -10.68 -3.88
CA TYR A 217 8.16 -11.29 -3.07
C TYR A 217 8.65 -12.01 -1.80
N TYR A 218 9.88 -12.53 -1.80
CA TYR A 218 10.47 -13.25 -0.66
C TYR A 218 11.37 -12.38 0.24
N GLY A 219 11.37 -11.05 0.07
CA GLY A 219 12.12 -10.13 0.93
C GLY A 219 13.55 -9.81 0.47
N GLU A 220 13.87 -10.04 -0.80
CA GLU A 220 15.17 -9.70 -1.39
C GLU A 220 15.02 -8.58 -2.42
N ASP A 221 15.92 -7.58 -2.44
CA ASP A 221 15.80 -6.40 -3.29
C ASP A 221 15.82 -6.70 -4.81
N GLY A 222 16.39 -7.83 -5.20
CA GLY A 222 16.65 -8.15 -6.60
C GLY A 222 17.75 -7.27 -7.21
N ASN A 223 18.11 -7.56 -8.46
CA ASN A 223 19.13 -6.79 -9.18
C ASN A 223 18.48 -5.72 -10.05
N CYS A 224 19.07 -4.52 -10.10
CA CYS A 224 18.67 -3.51 -11.06
C CYS A 224 19.07 -3.94 -12.48
N THR A 225 18.09 -4.09 -13.36
CA THR A 225 18.27 -4.45 -14.78
C THR A 225 17.89 -3.32 -15.74
N ILE A 226 17.62 -2.12 -15.19
CA ILE A 226 17.42 -0.90 -15.97
C ILE A 226 18.77 -0.32 -16.34
N HIS A 227 19.00 -0.12 -17.64
CA HIS A 227 20.21 0.54 -18.13
C HIS A 227 19.89 2.02 -18.40
N PRO A 228 20.60 2.97 -17.76
CA PRO A 228 20.43 4.38 -18.07
C PRO A 228 20.95 4.63 -19.48
N ASP A 229 20.06 4.96 -20.42
CA ASP A 229 20.45 5.28 -21.79
C ASP A 229 20.50 6.80 -21.98
N GLU A 230 21.69 7.35 -22.26
CA GLU A 230 21.84 8.76 -22.66
C GLU A 230 21.44 9.01 -24.11
N ASN A 231 21.29 7.98 -24.95
CA ASN A 231 20.94 8.14 -26.35
C ASN A 231 20.16 6.93 -26.87
N PHE A 232 18.84 7.04 -26.74
CA PHE A 232 17.77 6.11 -27.15
C PHE A 232 17.95 5.37 -28.50
N LEU A 233 18.92 5.70 -29.36
CA LEU A 233 19.13 5.07 -30.68
C LEU A 233 20.58 5.06 -31.23
N LYS A 234 21.65 5.14 -30.43
CA LYS A 234 23.03 5.22 -31.01
C LYS A 234 24.11 4.40 -30.29
N SER A 235 23.91 3.08 -30.18
CA SER A 235 25.05 2.16 -30.09
C SER A 235 25.31 1.55 -31.48
N ALA A 236 26.56 1.63 -31.95
CA ALA A 236 27.01 0.96 -33.17
C ALA A 236 27.06 -0.58 -33.02
N ASP A 237 26.86 -1.08 -31.79
CA ASP A 237 26.94 -2.49 -31.42
C ASP A 237 25.55 -3.13 -31.18
N GLY A 238 24.45 -2.37 -31.37
CA GLY A 238 23.06 -2.84 -31.14
C GLY A 238 22.59 -2.70 -29.67
N PRO A 239 21.30 -2.96 -29.37
CA PRO A 239 20.79 -3.00 -28.01
C PRO A 239 21.46 -4.14 -27.22
N ASP A 240 21.74 -3.91 -25.94
CA ASP A 240 22.14 -4.98 -25.02
C ASP A 240 21.00 -6.02 -24.98
N PRO A 241 21.25 -7.29 -25.36
CA PRO A 241 20.21 -8.31 -25.37
C PRO A 241 19.65 -8.64 -23.98
N ASP A 242 20.32 -8.22 -22.90
CA ASP A 242 19.98 -8.61 -21.51
C ASP A 242 19.42 -7.45 -20.65
N GLY A 243 19.33 -6.23 -21.19
CA GLY A 243 18.93 -5.01 -20.45
C GLY A 243 17.55 -4.46 -20.82
N ILE A 244 16.79 -3.94 -19.84
CA ILE A 244 15.54 -3.22 -20.09
C ILE A 244 15.86 -1.76 -20.39
N THR A 245 15.33 -1.23 -21.50
CA THR A 245 15.58 0.15 -21.95
C THR A 245 14.28 0.95 -21.98
N GLY A 246 14.33 2.15 -21.37
CA GLY A 246 13.30 3.19 -21.44
C GLY A 246 12.01 2.93 -20.64
N GLY A 247 11.56 3.94 -19.88
CA GLY A 247 10.22 3.95 -19.30
C GLY A 247 9.12 4.08 -20.36
N VAL A 248 7.91 3.63 -20.05
CA VAL A 248 6.73 3.78 -20.93
C VAL A 248 5.97 5.08 -20.68
N ALA A 249 6.15 5.66 -19.50
CA ALA A 249 5.50 6.88 -19.06
C ALA A 249 6.31 7.56 -17.98
N ASN A 250 6.07 8.85 -17.80
CA ASN A 250 6.70 9.69 -16.79
C ASN A 250 5.69 10.70 -16.22
N ILE A 251 6.13 11.47 -15.24
CA ILE A 251 5.41 12.60 -14.66
C ILE A 251 6.27 13.87 -14.84
N GLU A 252 5.64 15.04 -14.79
CA GLU A 252 6.35 16.32 -14.86
C GLU A 252 6.84 16.77 -13.50
N ASP A 253 6.04 16.55 -12.45
CA ASP A 253 6.35 16.91 -11.06
C ASP A 253 5.52 16.06 -10.09
N TYR A 254 5.70 16.27 -8.79
CA TYR A 254 4.79 15.81 -7.74
C TYR A 254 4.64 16.86 -6.64
N VAL A 255 3.55 16.78 -5.89
CA VAL A 255 3.30 17.66 -4.75
C VAL A 255 3.03 16.87 -3.48
N LYS A 256 3.65 17.31 -2.38
CA LYS A 256 3.31 16.86 -1.02
C LYS A 256 2.25 17.80 -0.44
N LEU A 257 1.10 17.25 -0.09
CA LEU A 257 0.00 18.01 0.50
C LEU A 257 0.42 18.55 1.89
N PRO A 258 -0.24 19.60 2.41
CA PRO A 258 -0.03 20.05 3.78
C PRO A 258 -0.23 18.89 4.77
N THR A 259 0.71 18.75 5.71
CA THR A 259 0.67 17.72 6.75
C THR A 259 -0.56 17.90 7.65
N ASN A 260 -1.23 16.80 7.96
CA ASN A 260 -2.42 16.73 8.83
C ASN A 260 -3.61 17.55 8.32
N ASP A 261 -3.71 17.75 7.00
CA ASP A 261 -4.79 18.55 6.41
C ASP A 261 -5.86 17.68 5.74
N TYR A 262 -7.01 17.60 6.42
CA TYR A 262 -8.17 16.85 5.97
C TYR A 262 -8.75 17.39 4.64
N LEU A 263 -8.89 18.72 4.51
CA LEU A 263 -9.53 19.31 3.34
C LEU A 263 -8.62 19.23 2.12
N ALA A 264 -7.31 19.42 2.29
CA ALA A 264 -6.35 19.22 1.21
C ALA A 264 -6.40 17.78 0.66
N LEU A 265 -6.42 16.78 1.54
CA LEU A 265 -6.53 15.37 1.13
C LEU A 265 -7.86 15.07 0.44
N LEU A 266 -8.98 15.55 1.01
CA LEU A 266 -10.31 15.35 0.44
C LEU A 266 -10.42 15.97 -0.96
N ASN A 267 -9.93 17.20 -1.13
CA ASN A 267 -9.91 17.89 -2.42
C ASN A 267 -9.00 17.18 -3.43
N ALA A 268 -7.81 16.73 -3.02
CA ALA A 268 -6.89 15.99 -3.89
C ALA A 268 -7.58 14.73 -4.46
N VAL A 269 -8.14 13.88 -3.59
CA VAL A 269 -8.84 12.66 -4.04
C VAL A 269 -10.02 13.01 -4.94
N ALA A 270 -10.76 14.08 -4.64
CA ALA A 270 -11.95 14.48 -5.38
C ALA A 270 -11.64 15.05 -6.78
N LYS A 271 -10.54 15.80 -6.90
CA LYS A 271 -10.25 16.64 -8.07
C LYS A 271 -9.15 16.11 -8.95
N THR A 272 -8.13 15.46 -8.37
CA THR A 272 -6.91 15.11 -9.12
C THR A 272 -6.82 13.62 -9.43
N GLY A 273 -7.20 12.74 -8.50
CA GLY A 273 -6.94 11.31 -8.68
C GLY A 273 -6.65 10.60 -7.37
N PRO A 274 -6.30 9.30 -7.44
CA PRO A 274 -5.77 8.57 -6.30
C PRO A 274 -4.54 9.26 -5.67
N VAL A 275 -4.40 9.15 -4.36
CA VAL A 275 -3.33 9.79 -3.57
C VAL A 275 -2.46 8.72 -2.91
N ALA A 276 -1.14 8.89 -2.92
CA ALA A 276 -0.25 8.06 -2.11
C ALA A 276 -0.30 8.57 -0.67
N VAL A 277 -0.59 7.69 0.29
CA VAL A 277 -0.75 8.06 1.70
C VAL A 277 0.07 7.13 2.59
N SER A 278 0.71 7.69 3.61
CA SER A 278 1.35 6.91 4.66
C SER A 278 0.42 6.74 5.85
N VAL A 279 0.40 5.53 6.42
CA VAL A 279 -0.57 5.12 7.44
C VAL A 279 0.06 4.23 8.51
N ALA A 280 -0.56 4.23 9.69
CA ALA A 280 -0.30 3.27 10.75
C ALA A 280 -1.15 2.00 10.55
N ALA A 281 -0.54 0.95 9.99
CA ALA A 281 -1.25 -0.24 9.50
C ALA A 281 -1.06 -1.49 10.38
N SER A 282 -0.30 -1.43 11.48
CA SER A 282 -0.11 -2.57 12.40
C SER A 282 -1.42 -3.28 12.77
N PRO A 283 -2.52 -2.57 13.06
CA PRO A 283 -3.78 -3.21 13.46
C PRO A 283 -4.58 -3.83 12.30
N TRP A 284 -4.14 -3.66 11.05
CA TRP A 284 -4.94 -4.02 9.87
C TRP A 284 -4.87 -5.49 9.49
N LYS A 285 -3.87 -6.24 9.97
CA LYS A 285 -3.57 -7.61 9.50
C LYS A 285 -4.82 -8.49 9.44
N SER A 286 -5.65 -8.46 10.49
CA SER A 286 -6.87 -9.27 10.60
C SER A 286 -8.14 -8.58 10.10
N TYR A 287 -8.10 -7.35 9.60
CA TYR A 287 -9.28 -6.67 9.03
C TYR A 287 -9.88 -7.51 7.89
N GLU A 288 -11.19 -7.73 7.94
CA GLU A 288 -11.93 -8.46 6.89
C GLU A 288 -12.89 -7.54 6.13
N SER A 289 -13.68 -6.73 6.84
CA SER A 289 -14.70 -5.87 6.25
C SER A 289 -15.26 -4.84 7.23
N GLY A 290 -15.96 -3.83 6.71
CA GLY A 290 -16.64 -2.78 7.48
C GLY A 290 -15.86 -1.47 7.52
N ILE A 291 -16.18 -0.57 8.45
CA ILE A 291 -15.51 0.71 8.61
C ILE A 291 -14.50 0.59 9.74
N PHE A 292 -13.22 0.44 9.39
CA PHE A 292 -12.15 0.30 10.35
C PHE A 292 -12.02 1.58 11.17
N GLN A 293 -12.15 1.41 12.48
CA GLN A 293 -11.90 2.45 13.46
C GLN A 293 -10.60 2.10 14.17
N GLY A 294 -9.58 2.92 13.96
CA GLY A 294 -8.33 2.84 14.71
C GLY A 294 -8.51 3.43 16.12
N SER A 295 -7.53 3.16 16.99
CA SER A 295 -7.33 3.98 18.18
C SER A 295 -6.51 5.22 17.78
N PHE A 296 -6.56 6.26 18.61
CA PHE A 296 -5.72 7.46 18.49
C PHE A 296 -4.71 7.53 19.65
N ASP A 297 -4.43 6.40 20.30
CA ASP A 297 -3.36 6.30 21.29
C ASP A 297 -1.99 6.20 20.63
N ASP A 298 -0.96 6.63 21.35
CA ASP A 298 0.43 6.70 20.84
C ASP A 298 0.98 5.32 20.41
N ASP A 299 0.43 4.21 20.93
CA ASP A 299 0.85 2.86 20.58
C ASP A 299 0.27 2.38 19.23
N SER A 300 -0.80 2.99 18.73
CA SER A 300 -1.48 2.60 17.49
C SER A 300 -1.23 3.51 16.29
N LEU A 301 -0.54 4.64 16.50
CA LEU A 301 -0.28 5.67 15.49
C LEU A 301 1.16 5.68 14.95
N ASP A 302 1.89 4.57 15.13
CA ASP A 302 3.19 4.31 14.52
C ASP A 302 3.03 4.17 13.00
N VAL A 303 3.38 5.23 12.24
CA VAL A 303 3.26 5.24 10.78
C VAL A 303 4.26 4.26 10.23
N ASN A 304 3.81 3.25 9.48
CA ASN A 304 4.71 2.19 9.04
C ASN A 304 4.39 1.63 7.66
N HIS A 305 3.39 2.16 6.95
CA HIS A 305 2.94 1.57 5.69
C HIS A 305 2.55 2.64 4.67
N ALA A 306 2.76 2.35 3.39
CA ALA A 306 2.36 3.20 2.27
C ALA A 306 1.26 2.52 1.46
N VAL A 307 0.19 3.25 1.15
CA VAL A 307 -0.98 2.74 0.43
C VAL A 307 -1.54 3.78 -0.53
N THR A 308 -2.53 3.38 -1.33
CA THR A 308 -3.17 4.28 -2.30
C THR A 308 -4.60 4.58 -1.89
N LEU A 309 -4.89 5.83 -1.58
CA LEU A 309 -6.24 6.32 -1.34
C LEU A 309 -6.94 6.52 -2.69
N VAL A 310 -7.96 5.70 -2.98
CA VAL A 310 -8.65 5.66 -4.29
C VAL A 310 -10.05 6.27 -4.26
N GLY A 311 -10.47 6.79 -3.12
CA GLY A 311 -11.83 7.32 -2.99
C GLY A 311 -12.28 7.56 -1.56
N TYR A 312 -13.55 7.91 -1.44
CA TYR A 312 -14.26 8.09 -0.19
C TYR A 312 -15.77 7.98 -0.42
N GLY A 313 -16.53 7.79 0.65
CA GLY A 313 -17.99 7.80 0.59
C GLY A 313 -18.61 7.70 1.97
N THR A 314 -19.86 7.25 2.01
CA THR A 314 -20.62 6.99 3.23
C THR A 314 -21.17 5.57 3.15
N ASP A 315 -20.99 4.77 4.20
CA ASP A 315 -21.55 3.44 4.26
C ASP A 315 -23.07 3.52 4.48
N GLU A 316 -23.84 2.96 3.55
CA GLU A 316 -25.30 3.05 3.59
C GLU A 316 -25.93 2.35 4.81
N LYS A 317 -25.24 1.39 5.43
CA LYS A 317 -25.77 0.63 6.56
C LYS A 317 -25.54 1.35 7.88
N THR A 318 -24.36 1.95 8.05
CA THR A 318 -23.97 2.61 9.31
C THR A 318 -24.15 4.12 9.27
N GLY A 319 -24.24 4.72 8.07
CA GLY A 319 -24.20 6.17 7.87
C GLY A 319 -22.81 6.76 8.12
N MET A 320 -21.76 5.94 8.26
CA MET A 320 -20.42 6.42 8.56
C MET A 320 -19.65 6.76 7.29
N ASP A 321 -19.02 7.91 7.31
CA ASP A 321 -18.10 8.35 6.29
C ASP A 321 -16.81 7.53 6.32
N TYR A 322 -16.27 7.24 5.13
CA TYR A 322 -15.06 6.45 5.00
C TYR A 322 -14.12 6.96 3.92
N TRP A 323 -12.83 6.70 4.13
CA TRP A 323 -11.78 6.68 3.12
C TRP A 323 -11.71 5.27 2.50
N LEU A 324 -11.57 5.19 1.18
CA LEU A 324 -11.41 3.92 0.45
C LEU A 324 -9.96 3.72 0.04
N VAL A 325 -9.27 2.78 0.68
CA VAL A 325 -7.83 2.58 0.55
C VAL A 325 -7.53 1.25 -0.12
N ARG A 326 -6.67 1.30 -1.14
CA ARG A 326 -6.10 0.14 -1.82
C ARG A 326 -4.82 -0.29 -1.11
N ASN A 327 -4.75 -1.55 -0.71
CA ASN A 327 -3.57 -2.14 -0.07
C ASN A 327 -2.76 -3.00 -1.07
N SER A 328 -1.59 -3.49 -0.65
CA SER A 328 -0.64 -4.30 -1.42
C SER A 328 -0.41 -5.70 -0.82
N TRP A 329 -1.33 -6.17 0.03
CA TRP A 329 -1.25 -7.46 0.72
C TRP A 329 -2.15 -8.54 0.09
N LYS A 330 -2.15 -8.65 -1.24
CA LYS A 330 -2.92 -9.61 -2.04
C LYS A 330 -4.41 -9.27 -2.22
N PRO A 331 -5.00 -9.58 -3.40
CA PRO A 331 -6.43 -9.41 -3.65
C PRO A 331 -7.37 -10.18 -2.70
N THR A 332 -6.87 -11.24 -2.05
CA THR A 332 -7.69 -12.06 -1.14
C THR A 332 -7.74 -11.51 0.28
N TRP A 333 -6.94 -10.49 0.60
CA TRP A 333 -7.00 -9.82 1.89
C TRP A 333 -8.23 -8.90 1.94
N ALA A 334 -8.95 -8.93 3.05
CA ALA A 334 -10.06 -8.02 3.34
C ALA A 334 -11.12 -7.87 2.22
N GLU A 335 -11.46 -6.62 1.88
CA GLU A 335 -12.50 -6.26 0.89
C GLU A 335 -11.91 -6.28 -0.53
N ALA A 336 -11.46 -7.45 -0.98
CA ALA A 336 -10.80 -7.64 -2.27
C ALA A 336 -9.49 -6.85 -2.44
N GLY A 337 -8.71 -6.75 -1.36
CA GLY A 337 -7.45 -6.00 -1.29
C GLY A 337 -7.62 -4.54 -0.83
N TYR A 338 -8.83 -4.15 -0.43
CA TYR A 338 -9.14 -2.80 0.04
C TYR A 338 -9.54 -2.79 1.52
N ILE A 339 -9.42 -1.61 2.12
CA ILE A 339 -9.90 -1.29 3.45
C ILE A 339 -10.66 0.03 3.42
N ARG A 340 -11.72 0.13 4.23
CA ARG A 340 -12.43 1.37 4.47
C ARG A 340 -12.07 1.88 5.85
N LEU A 341 -11.43 3.04 5.92
CA LEU A 341 -11.08 3.70 7.18
C LEU A 341 -12.15 4.71 7.53
N LEU A 342 -12.47 4.86 8.81
CA LEU A 342 -13.34 5.94 9.25
C LEU A 342 -12.79 7.29 8.75
N ARG A 343 -13.65 8.07 8.09
CA ARG A 343 -13.37 9.45 7.71
C ARG A 343 -14.19 10.35 8.62
N VAL A 344 -13.51 11.25 9.31
CA VAL A 344 -14.14 12.21 10.23
C VAL A 344 -13.75 13.61 9.76
N ASP A 345 -14.74 14.45 9.53
CA ASP A 345 -14.52 15.87 9.28
C ASP A 345 -14.15 16.54 10.62
N PRO A 346 -12.96 17.15 10.76
CA PRO A 346 -12.55 17.80 12.00
C PRO A 346 -13.51 18.91 12.45
N ASP A 347 -14.23 19.55 11.50
CA ASP A 347 -15.21 20.60 11.81
C ASP A 347 -16.49 20.05 12.48
N GLU A 348 -16.71 18.73 12.42
CA GLU A 348 -17.83 18.06 13.11
C GLU A 348 -17.49 17.67 14.56
N LEU A 349 -16.24 17.85 14.99
CA LEU A 349 -15.76 17.51 16.32
C LEU A 349 -15.84 18.69 17.29
N ASN A 350 -15.92 18.37 18.59
CA ASN A 350 -15.80 19.40 19.63
C ASN A 350 -14.36 19.93 19.73
N ASP A 351 -13.37 19.04 19.56
CA ASP A 351 -11.96 19.38 19.41
C ASP A 351 -11.44 18.71 18.14
N PRO A 352 -10.97 19.46 17.12
CA PRO A 352 -10.43 18.88 15.90
C PRO A 352 -9.18 18.03 16.14
N ASN A 353 -8.52 18.16 17.31
CA ASN A 353 -7.37 17.33 17.68
C ASN A 353 -7.76 15.97 18.25
N ASP A 354 -9.05 15.68 18.49
CA ASP A 354 -9.51 14.37 18.98
C ASP A 354 -9.19 13.22 17.99
N ILE A 355 -8.87 13.55 16.73
CA ILE A 355 -8.42 12.61 15.70
C ILE A 355 -6.91 12.66 15.46
N CYS A 356 -6.14 13.26 16.37
CA CYS A 356 -4.69 13.38 16.28
C CYS A 356 -4.03 12.69 17.48
N GLY A 357 -2.81 12.21 17.27
CA GLY A 357 -1.95 11.67 18.32
C GLY A 357 -0.47 11.79 17.95
N THR A 358 0.38 11.03 18.65
CA THR A 358 1.83 11.12 18.49
C THR A 358 2.40 9.85 17.89
N ASP A 359 3.13 9.98 16.79
CA ASP A 359 4.08 8.95 16.37
C ASP A 359 5.43 9.23 17.06
N SER A 360 5.82 8.31 17.94
CA SER A 360 7.06 8.36 18.73
C SER A 360 8.23 7.60 18.10
N LYS A 361 7.99 6.94 16.95
CA LYS A 361 8.97 6.15 16.20
C LYS A 361 8.92 6.51 14.72
N PRO A 362 9.10 7.79 14.34
CA PRO A 362 8.96 8.23 12.96
C PRO A 362 9.93 7.55 11.97
N GLN A 363 11.01 6.93 12.46
CA GLN A 363 11.95 6.13 11.66
C GLN A 363 11.44 4.73 11.29
N ASP A 364 10.35 4.26 11.91
CA ASP A 364 9.58 3.09 11.47
C ASP A 364 8.63 3.48 10.30
N GLY A 365 8.55 4.78 9.99
CA GLY A 365 7.67 5.40 9.00
C GLY A 365 8.42 6.09 7.87
N THR A 366 8.08 7.35 7.61
CA THR A 366 8.59 8.11 6.44
C THR A 366 9.84 8.94 6.74
N ALA A 367 10.27 8.99 8.00
CA ALA A 367 11.36 9.85 8.39
C ALA A 367 12.71 9.38 7.83
N CYS A 368 13.57 10.33 7.55
CA CYS A 368 14.95 10.08 7.14
C CYS A 368 15.85 9.68 8.30
N GLU A 369 17.02 9.14 7.98
CA GLU A 369 18.03 8.83 8.98
C GLU A 369 18.27 10.07 9.88
N GLY A 370 18.24 9.84 11.20
CA GLY A 370 18.40 10.86 12.25
C GLY A 370 17.21 11.78 12.53
N GLN A 371 16.12 11.69 11.79
CA GLN A 371 14.87 12.35 12.16
C GLN A 371 14.13 11.52 13.22
N THR A 372 14.42 11.78 14.49
CA THR A 372 13.89 11.00 15.64
C THR A 372 12.88 11.75 16.50
N ALA A 373 12.59 13.01 16.18
CA ALA A 373 11.65 13.81 16.94
C ALA A 373 10.22 13.29 16.73
N ASN A 374 9.47 13.16 17.81
CA ASN A 374 8.06 12.81 17.75
C ASN A 374 7.32 13.73 16.78
N ILE A 375 6.41 13.15 16.00
CA ILE A 375 5.59 13.86 15.04
C ILE A 375 4.11 13.73 15.43
N THR A 376 3.35 14.79 15.20
CA THR A 376 1.89 14.72 15.32
C THR A 376 1.32 14.13 14.04
N VAL A 377 0.45 13.15 14.18
CA VAL A 377 -0.23 12.49 13.06
C VAL A 377 -1.74 12.49 13.30
N CYS A 378 -2.52 12.74 12.25
CA CYS A 378 -3.97 12.92 12.34
C CYS A 378 -4.74 12.05 11.35
N GLY A 379 -6.03 11.86 11.65
CA GLY A 379 -6.93 11.00 10.90
C GLY A 379 -6.78 9.53 11.29
N THR A 380 -7.79 8.70 10.98
CA THR A 380 -7.75 7.27 11.29
C THR A 380 -6.54 6.62 10.64
N SER A 381 -5.73 5.92 11.45
CA SER A 381 -4.44 5.34 11.01
C SER A 381 -3.47 6.39 10.44
N ALA A 382 -3.46 7.62 10.97
CA ALA A 382 -2.54 8.70 10.57
C ALA A 382 -2.69 9.17 9.10
N ILE A 383 -3.80 8.84 8.42
CA ILE A 383 -3.96 9.06 6.98
C ILE A 383 -3.84 10.53 6.52
N HIS A 384 -3.95 11.51 7.41
CA HIS A 384 -3.77 12.93 7.03
C HIS A 384 -2.29 13.37 7.05
N PHE A 385 -1.35 12.54 7.52
CA PHE A 385 0.02 12.94 7.83
C PHE A 385 0.92 13.20 6.61
N ASP A 386 1.17 12.19 5.76
CA ASP A 386 2.09 12.28 4.62
C ASP A 386 1.38 11.81 3.35
N ASN A 387 1.09 12.76 2.45
CA ASN A 387 0.24 12.56 1.30
C ASN A 387 0.87 13.18 0.06
N VAL A 388 0.99 12.39 -1.01
CA VAL A 388 1.69 12.78 -2.24
C VAL A 388 0.84 12.48 -3.47
N ILE A 389 0.78 13.43 -4.40
CA ILE A 389 0.17 13.24 -5.73
C ILE A 389 1.17 13.62 -6.83
N PRO A 390 1.26 12.86 -7.92
CA PRO A 390 2.01 13.26 -9.11
C PRO A 390 1.23 14.30 -9.93
N VAL A 391 1.93 14.99 -10.83
CA VAL A 391 1.40 16.00 -11.74
C VAL A 391 1.96 15.76 -13.14
N GLY A 392 1.13 15.97 -14.17
CA GLY A 392 1.58 15.94 -15.57
C GLY A 392 1.99 14.55 -16.06
N GLY A 393 1.19 13.52 -15.75
CA GLY A 393 1.43 12.17 -16.28
C GLY A 393 1.40 12.16 -17.82
N HIS A 394 2.44 11.63 -18.45
CA HIS A 394 2.56 11.61 -19.91
C HIS A 394 3.26 10.35 -20.42
N LEU A 395 2.99 10.00 -21.68
CA LEU A 395 3.60 8.87 -22.36
C LEU A 395 5.00 9.23 -22.87
N LEU A 396 5.93 8.29 -22.77
CA LEU A 396 7.25 8.40 -23.40
C LEU A 396 7.17 7.68 -24.75
N VAL A 397 7.15 8.47 -25.83
CA VAL A 397 7.00 8.00 -27.23
C VAL A 397 8.30 8.06 -27.99
#